data_AF-A0A7Y5DTQ1-F1
#
_entry.id   AF-A0A7Y5DTQ1-F1
#
_cell.length_a   1.000
_cell.length_b   1.000
_cell.length_c   1.000
_cell.angle_alpha   90.00
_cell.angle_beta   90.00
_cell.angle_gamma   90.00
#
_symmetry.space_group_name_H-M   'P 1'
#
loop_
_entity.id
_entity.type
_entity.pdbx_description
1 polymer ?
#
loop_
_entity_poly.entity_id
_entity_poly.type
_entity_poly.pdbx_seq_one_letter_code
_entity_poly.pdbx_strand_id
1 'polypeptide(L)'
;GGNTRYYDKVECKFSTYSEDDFAKAGVRVVPNAVARRGSYIAPGAILMPSYVNIGAYVDSGTMVDTWVTVGSCAQIGKNVHLSGGVGIGGVLEPLQAGPTIIGDNCFIGARSEIVEGVIVEDGCVISMGVYIGQSTKIFNRMTGEVTYGRIPSGSVVVSGNLPSSDGKYSLYCAVIIKQVDERTRSKTGINELLRD
;
A
#
# COMPACT_ATOMS: atom_id res chain seq x y z
N GLY A 1 -15.46 6.93 27.90
CA GLY A 1 -16.68 6.11 27.90
C GLY A 1 -16.71 5.28 26.63
N GLY A 2 -16.97 3.99 26.75
CA GLY A 2 -17.17 3.09 25.59
C GLY A 2 -17.96 1.86 26.02
N ASN A 3 -18.98 1.49 25.23
CA ASN A 3 -19.90 0.36 25.50
C ASN A 3 -19.33 -1.01 25.07
N THR A 4 -18.03 -1.08 24.75
CA THR A 4 -17.35 -2.27 24.23
C THR A 4 -16.05 -2.47 24.98
N ARG A 5 -15.72 -3.73 25.29
CA ARG A 5 -14.46 -4.14 25.92
C ARG A 5 -13.62 -4.91 24.91
N TYR A 6 -12.31 -4.68 24.94
CA TYR A 6 -11.31 -5.44 24.18
C TYR A 6 -10.32 -6.07 25.18
N TYR A 7 -9.62 -7.12 24.76
CA TYR A 7 -8.58 -7.79 25.54
C TYR A 7 -7.35 -8.01 24.65
N ASP A 8 -6.37 -7.13 24.75
CA ASP A 8 -5.10 -7.19 24.02
C ASP A 8 -3.98 -6.61 24.89
N LYS A 9 -2.74 -6.96 24.58
CA LYS A 9 -1.52 -6.49 25.27
C LYS A 9 -0.82 -5.33 24.57
N VAL A 10 -1.31 -4.93 23.39
CA VAL A 10 -0.76 -3.80 22.62
C VAL A 10 -1.72 -2.63 22.68
N GLU A 11 -1.28 -1.53 23.27
CA GLU A 11 -2.08 -0.31 23.37
C GLU A 11 -2.32 0.33 21.99
N CYS A 12 -3.44 1.05 21.87
CA CYS A 12 -3.67 1.94 20.73
C CYS A 12 -2.72 3.15 20.80
N LYS A 13 -2.17 3.60 19.67
CA LYS A 13 -1.21 4.71 19.56
C LYS A 13 -1.72 5.99 20.21
N PHE A 14 -3.01 6.28 19.99
CA PHE A 14 -3.66 7.54 20.37
C PHE A 14 -4.43 7.45 21.69
N SER A 15 -4.31 6.34 22.46
CA SER A 15 -5.06 6.13 23.71
C SER A 15 -4.83 7.23 24.76
N THR A 16 -3.68 7.90 24.71
CA THR A 16 -3.24 8.93 25.65
C THR A 16 -3.10 10.31 25.01
N TYR A 17 -3.48 10.49 23.74
CA TYR A 17 -3.34 11.78 23.06
C TYR A 17 -4.39 12.78 23.55
N SER A 18 -3.90 13.97 23.92
CA SER A 18 -4.71 15.18 24.08
C SER A 18 -4.93 15.90 22.74
N GLU A 19 -5.76 16.94 22.74
CA GLU A 19 -5.95 17.81 21.56
C GLU A 19 -4.63 18.46 21.12
N ASP A 20 -3.80 18.93 22.06
CA ASP A 20 -2.48 19.48 21.78
C ASP A 20 -1.53 18.46 21.15
N ASP A 21 -1.61 17.19 21.56
CA ASP A 21 -0.81 16.12 20.98
C ASP A 21 -1.20 15.87 19.52
N PHE A 22 -2.52 15.87 19.23
CA PHE A 22 -3.00 15.77 17.84
C PHE A 22 -2.60 16.98 16.99
N ALA A 23 -2.72 18.20 17.53
CA ALA A 23 -2.33 19.42 16.85
C ALA A 23 -0.83 19.42 16.51
N LYS A 24 0.02 19.00 17.45
CA LYS A 24 1.48 18.86 17.23
C LYS A 24 1.82 17.74 16.25
N ALA A 25 1.13 16.61 16.32
CA ALA A 25 1.36 15.49 15.40
C ALA A 25 0.96 15.83 13.96
N GLY A 26 -0.03 16.72 13.77
CA GLY A 26 -0.49 17.15 12.44
C GLY A 26 -1.14 16.02 11.64
N VAL A 27 -1.70 15.01 12.32
CA VAL A 27 -2.35 13.84 11.70
C VAL A 27 -3.86 13.95 11.80
N ARG A 28 -4.58 13.45 10.80
CA ARG A 28 -6.04 13.36 10.85
C ARG A 28 -6.47 11.90 11.03
N VAL A 29 -7.14 11.60 12.15
CA VAL A 29 -7.58 10.24 12.50
C VAL A 29 -9.10 10.21 12.53
N VAL A 30 -9.71 9.68 11.47
CA VAL A 30 -11.17 9.65 11.30
C VAL A 30 -11.75 8.46 12.07
N PRO A 31 -12.78 8.64 12.92
CA PRO A 31 -13.42 7.53 13.61
C PRO A 31 -14.01 6.51 12.63
N ASN A 32 -13.75 5.20 12.75
CA ASN A 32 -13.07 4.48 13.83
C ASN A 32 -11.68 3.92 13.42
N ALA A 33 -10.79 4.74 12.83
CA ALA A 33 -9.42 4.36 12.52
C ALA A 33 -8.63 3.91 13.76
N VAL A 34 -7.85 2.84 13.62
CA VAL A 34 -7.04 2.25 14.70
C VAL A 34 -5.58 2.18 14.27
N ALA A 35 -4.69 2.70 15.10
CA ALA A 35 -3.26 2.50 14.97
C ALA A 35 -2.72 1.91 16.27
N ARG A 36 -1.85 0.90 16.19
CA ARG A 36 -1.17 0.34 17.38
C ARG A 36 0.01 1.21 17.81
N ARG A 37 0.25 1.27 19.12
CA ARG A 37 1.46 1.88 19.69
C ARG A 37 2.69 1.22 19.07
N GLY A 38 3.70 2.03 18.73
CA GLY A 38 4.88 1.60 17.99
C GLY A 38 4.79 1.73 16.47
N SER A 39 3.67 2.23 15.93
CA SER A 39 3.60 2.76 14.56
C SER A 39 3.93 4.26 14.51
N TYR A 40 4.50 4.72 13.40
CA TYR A 40 4.69 6.12 13.09
C TYR A 40 3.71 6.59 12.00
N ILE A 41 3.10 7.75 12.23
CA ILE A 41 2.18 8.40 11.30
C ILE A 41 2.66 9.85 11.20
N ALA A 42 3.10 10.25 10.01
CA ALA A 42 3.72 11.55 9.78
C ALA A 42 2.68 12.69 9.60
N PRO A 43 3.09 13.96 9.77
CA PRO A 43 2.22 15.10 9.54
C PRO A 43 1.60 15.12 8.13
N GLY A 44 0.35 15.55 8.06
CA GLY A 44 -0.44 15.59 6.82
C GLY A 44 -1.06 14.25 6.41
N ALA A 45 -0.69 13.14 7.05
CA ALA A 45 -1.33 11.85 6.78
C ALA A 45 -2.77 11.82 7.30
N ILE A 46 -3.64 11.15 6.54
CA ILE A 46 -5.06 10.99 6.85
C ILE A 46 -5.37 9.50 6.99
N LEU A 47 -5.85 9.12 8.17
CA LEU A 47 -6.35 7.78 8.45
C LEU A 47 -7.87 7.80 8.41
N MET A 48 -8.47 7.32 7.31
CA MET A 48 -9.88 6.94 7.28
C MET A 48 -10.11 5.70 8.15
N PRO A 49 -11.34 5.21 8.37
CA PRO A 49 -11.57 3.98 9.15
C PRO A 49 -10.75 2.79 8.62
N SER A 50 -9.59 2.54 9.22
CA SER A 50 -8.50 1.69 8.72
C SER A 50 -7.69 1.15 9.90
N TYR A 51 -6.74 0.27 9.61
CA TYR A 51 -5.87 -0.33 10.62
C TYR A 51 -4.38 -0.17 10.28
N VAL A 52 -3.60 0.37 11.22
CA VAL A 52 -2.13 0.47 11.12
C VAL A 52 -1.48 -0.30 12.26
N ASN A 53 -0.68 -1.31 11.92
CA ASN A 53 -0.10 -2.23 12.89
C ASN A 53 1.25 -1.72 13.43
N ILE A 54 1.77 -2.38 14.47
CA ILE A 54 3.01 -2.03 15.15
C ILE A 54 4.23 -2.04 14.20
N GLY A 55 5.15 -1.10 14.38
CA GLY A 55 6.36 -0.98 13.56
C GLY A 55 6.15 -0.37 12.18
N ALA A 56 4.90 -0.20 11.73
CA ALA A 56 4.61 0.45 10.46
C ALA A 56 5.05 1.92 10.46
N TYR A 57 5.50 2.40 9.32
CA TYR A 57 5.86 3.79 9.07
C TYR A 57 5.01 4.35 7.94
N VAL A 58 4.17 5.34 8.25
CA VAL A 58 3.34 6.04 7.26
C VAL A 58 3.85 7.47 7.14
N ASP A 59 4.50 7.79 6.01
CA ASP A 59 5.11 9.09 5.79
C ASP A 59 4.09 10.19 5.38
N SER A 60 4.58 11.41 5.26
CA SER A 60 3.79 12.65 5.18
C SER A 60 2.90 12.71 3.93
N GLY A 61 1.75 13.35 4.08
CA GLY A 61 0.78 13.54 2.98
C GLY A 61 0.09 12.26 2.49
N THR A 62 0.33 11.11 3.12
CA THR A 62 -0.25 9.83 2.71
C THR A 62 -1.72 9.69 3.11
N MET A 63 -2.53 9.21 2.17
CA MET A 63 -3.94 8.89 2.35
C MET A 63 -4.10 7.39 2.60
N VAL A 64 -4.61 7.03 3.77
CA VAL A 64 -4.99 5.66 4.15
C VAL A 64 -6.51 5.59 4.14
N ASP A 65 -7.09 5.11 3.04
CA ASP A 65 -8.55 5.09 2.85
C ASP A 65 -9.29 4.07 3.72
N THR A 66 -10.61 4.12 3.65
CA THR A 66 -11.51 3.26 4.41
C THR A 66 -11.22 1.79 4.13
N TRP A 67 -11.12 1.01 5.20
CA TRP A 67 -10.80 -0.41 5.25
C TRP A 67 -9.41 -0.79 4.72
N VAL A 68 -8.50 0.18 4.65
CA VAL A 68 -7.08 -0.13 4.40
C VAL A 68 -6.45 -0.80 5.61
N THR A 69 -5.55 -1.73 5.34
CA THR A 69 -4.67 -2.33 6.35
C THR A 69 -3.21 -2.03 6.02
N VAL A 70 -2.50 -1.40 6.95
CA VAL A 70 -1.04 -1.25 6.91
C VAL A 70 -0.44 -2.20 7.94
N GLY A 71 0.12 -3.31 7.46
CA GLY A 71 0.63 -4.40 8.28
C GLY A 71 1.88 -4.04 9.08
N SER A 72 2.30 -4.95 9.97
CA SER A 72 3.44 -4.73 10.85
C SER A 72 4.71 -4.44 10.06
N CYS A 73 5.49 -3.46 10.53
CA CYS A 73 6.76 -3.04 9.90
C CYS A 73 6.64 -2.48 8.47
N ALA A 74 5.45 -2.42 7.86
CA ALA A 74 5.30 -1.92 6.49
C ALA A 74 5.76 -0.46 6.39
N GLN A 75 6.43 -0.14 5.28
CA GLN A 75 6.97 1.19 5.02
C GLN A 75 6.16 1.84 3.88
N ILE A 76 5.45 2.92 4.20
CA ILE A 76 4.64 3.67 3.25
C ILE A 76 5.28 5.04 3.08
N GLY A 77 5.70 5.34 1.85
CA GLY A 77 6.34 6.59 1.47
C GLY A 77 5.43 7.81 1.56
N LYS A 78 5.94 8.95 1.10
CA LYS A 78 5.25 10.25 1.11
C LYS A 78 4.22 10.33 0.01
N ASN A 79 3.13 11.05 0.25
CA ASN A 79 2.08 11.31 -0.75
C ASN A 79 1.56 10.03 -1.42
N VAL A 80 1.57 8.90 -0.70
CA VAL A 80 1.00 7.65 -1.19
C VAL A 80 -0.51 7.73 -1.03
N HIS A 81 -1.24 7.16 -1.98
CA HIS A 81 -2.68 6.96 -1.85
C HIS A 81 -2.97 5.47 -1.82
N LEU A 82 -3.27 4.95 -0.63
CA LEU A 82 -3.81 3.60 -0.45
C LEU A 82 -5.33 3.70 -0.54
N SER A 83 -5.90 3.26 -1.66
CA SER A 83 -7.34 3.34 -1.91
C SER A 83 -8.14 2.37 -1.04
N GLY A 84 -9.46 2.55 -1.00
CA GLY A 84 -10.35 1.77 -0.13
C GLY A 84 -10.14 0.25 -0.20
N GLY A 85 -9.96 -0.37 0.97
CA GLY A 85 -9.79 -1.81 1.08
C GLY A 85 -8.46 -2.35 0.58
N VAL A 86 -7.44 -1.51 0.38
CA VAL A 86 -6.06 -1.97 0.09
C VAL A 86 -5.46 -2.63 1.33
N GLY A 87 -4.81 -3.78 1.14
CA GLY A 87 -4.00 -4.41 2.18
C GLY A 87 -2.52 -4.37 1.85
N ILE A 88 -1.73 -3.88 2.81
CA ILE A 88 -0.28 -3.92 2.80
C ILE A 88 0.15 -4.93 3.86
N GLY A 89 0.70 -6.05 3.41
CA GLY A 89 1.07 -7.17 4.25
C GLY A 89 2.17 -6.81 5.25
N GLY A 90 2.00 -7.25 6.49
CA GLY A 90 2.99 -7.08 7.55
C GLY A 90 4.06 -8.17 7.50
N VAL A 91 5.29 -7.81 7.86
CA VAL A 91 6.41 -8.76 8.00
C VAL A 91 7.11 -8.46 9.32
N LEU A 92 6.99 -9.39 10.26
CA LEU A 92 7.66 -9.30 11.56
C LEU A 92 8.73 -10.38 11.70
N GLU A 93 8.41 -11.58 11.20
CA GLU A 93 9.32 -12.69 11.09
C GLU A 93 9.27 -13.23 9.64
N PRO A 94 10.39 -13.76 9.14
CA PRO A 94 11.67 -13.91 9.85
C PRO A 94 12.45 -12.58 9.91
N LEU A 95 13.35 -12.42 10.90
CA LEU A 95 14.03 -11.14 11.19
C LEU A 95 14.84 -10.57 10.01
N GLN A 96 15.35 -11.43 9.15
CA GLN A 96 16.10 -11.04 7.94
C GLN A 96 15.21 -10.61 6.78
N ALA A 97 13.89 -10.86 6.85
CA ALA A 97 12.98 -10.46 5.80
C ALA A 97 12.73 -8.96 5.86
N GLY A 98 12.88 -8.29 4.71
CA GLY A 98 12.48 -6.90 4.56
C GLY A 98 10.96 -6.76 4.69
N PRO A 99 10.47 -5.63 5.22
CA PRO A 99 9.05 -5.34 5.24
C PRO A 99 8.51 -5.10 3.83
N THR A 100 7.19 -5.10 3.69
CA THR A 100 6.54 -4.60 2.46
C THR A 100 6.76 -3.09 2.36
N ILE A 101 7.22 -2.63 1.19
CA ILE A 101 7.59 -1.22 0.96
C ILE A 101 6.76 -0.66 -0.20
N ILE A 102 6.12 0.48 0.05
CA ILE A 102 5.46 1.30 -0.96
C ILE A 102 6.23 2.62 -1.04
N GLY A 103 6.88 2.84 -2.17
CA GLY A 103 7.71 4.02 -2.44
C GLY A 103 6.91 5.32 -2.50
N ASP A 104 7.65 6.43 -2.57
CA ASP A 104 7.08 7.77 -2.54
C ASP A 104 6.16 7.98 -3.74
N ASN A 105 5.07 8.67 -3.48
CA ASN A 105 4.06 9.05 -4.44
C ASN A 105 3.42 7.85 -5.15
N CYS A 106 3.32 6.65 -4.58
CA CYS A 106 2.56 5.59 -5.23
C CYS A 106 1.04 5.81 -5.15
N PHE A 107 0.31 5.34 -6.16
CA PHE A 107 -1.14 5.15 -6.09
C PHE A 107 -1.43 3.65 -6.09
N ILE A 108 -2.13 3.16 -5.07
CA ILE A 108 -2.56 1.77 -4.97
C ILE A 108 -4.09 1.74 -5.04
N GLY A 109 -4.61 1.19 -6.14
CA GLY A 109 -6.03 1.14 -6.43
C GLY A 109 -6.81 0.24 -5.47
N ALA A 110 -8.11 0.51 -5.35
CA ALA A 110 -8.97 -0.16 -4.38
C ALA A 110 -8.93 -1.70 -4.51
N ARG A 111 -9.02 -2.38 -3.37
CA ARG A 111 -9.02 -3.85 -3.26
C ARG A 111 -7.76 -4.54 -3.80
N SER A 112 -6.66 -3.80 -3.96
CA SER A 112 -5.35 -4.38 -4.26
C SER A 112 -4.66 -4.82 -2.97
N GLU A 113 -3.77 -5.80 -3.08
CA GLU A 113 -3.05 -6.38 -1.94
C GLU A 113 -1.56 -6.51 -2.30
N ILE A 114 -0.67 -5.97 -1.48
CA ILE A 114 0.78 -6.05 -1.66
C ILE A 114 1.38 -6.66 -0.39
N VAL A 115 2.06 -7.80 -0.48
CA VAL A 115 2.41 -8.61 0.70
C VAL A 115 3.83 -9.17 0.65
N GLU A 116 4.23 -9.85 1.74
CA GLU A 116 5.43 -10.71 1.78
C GLU A 116 6.76 -9.97 1.47
N GLY A 117 6.87 -8.69 1.80
CA GLY A 117 8.10 -7.93 1.56
C GLY A 117 8.26 -7.46 0.12
N VAL A 118 7.19 -7.48 -0.68
CA VAL A 118 7.19 -6.88 -2.02
C VAL A 118 7.52 -5.40 -1.92
N ILE A 119 8.33 -4.92 -2.88
CA ILE A 119 8.72 -3.53 -3.01
C ILE A 119 8.03 -2.93 -4.23
N VAL A 120 7.19 -1.93 -4.01
CA VAL A 120 6.69 -1.06 -5.08
C VAL A 120 7.52 0.21 -5.04
N GLU A 121 8.33 0.44 -6.07
CA GLU A 121 9.20 1.62 -6.12
C GLU A 121 8.41 2.90 -6.42
N ASP A 122 9.10 4.04 -6.38
CA ASP A 122 8.47 5.36 -6.41
C ASP A 122 7.60 5.61 -7.65
N GLY A 123 6.50 6.33 -7.44
CA GLY A 123 5.64 6.84 -8.49
C GLY A 123 4.86 5.80 -9.27
N CYS A 124 4.77 4.55 -8.77
CA CYS A 124 3.95 3.53 -9.41
C CYS A 124 2.46 3.82 -9.29
N VAL A 125 1.69 3.34 -10.27
CA VAL A 125 0.23 3.35 -10.29
C VAL A 125 -0.25 1.92 -10.42
N ILE A 126 -0.73 1.35 -9.32
CA ILE A 126 -1.33 0.02 -9.29
C ILE A 126 -2.84 0.20 -9.41
N SER A 127 -3.46 -0.47 -10.38
CA SER A 127 -4.91 -0.44 -10.58
C SER A 127 -5.65 -1.17 -9.47
N MET A 128 -6.98 -1.27 -9.58
CA MET A 128 -7.81 -2.04 -8.66
C MET A 128 -7.61 -3.55 -8.83
N GLY A 129 -7.73 -4.29 -7.73
CA GLY A 129 -7.72 -5.77 -7.75
C GLY A 129 -6.38 -6.37 -8.22
N VAL A 130 -5.27 -5.70 -7.92
CA VAL A 130 -3.92 -6.20 -8.20
C VAL A 130 -3.36 -6.82 -6.93
N TYR A 131 -2.95 -8.09 -6.99
CA TYR A 131 -2.51 -8.90 -5.86
C TYR A 131 -1.06 -9.33 -6.07
N ILE A 132 -0.13 -8.79 -5.29
CA ILE A 132 1.30 -9.00 -5.48
C ILE A 132 1.92 -9.53 -4.19
N GLY A 133 2.25 -10.82 -4.18
CA GLY A 133 3.16 -11.44 -3.22
C GLY A 133 4.46 -11.88 -3.90
N GLN A 134 5.32 -12.59 -3.18
CA GLN A 134 6.60 -13.09 -3.70
C GLN A 134 6.42 -14.15 -4.79
N SER A 135 5.27 -14.82 -4.84
CA SER A 135 4.93 -15.81 -5.86
C SER A 135 4.16 -15.24 -7.06
N THR A 136 3.74 -13.97 -7.00
CA THR A 136 3.00 -13.34 -8.10
C THR A 136 3.94 -13.06 -9.26
N LYS A 137 3.62 -13.60 -10.44
CA LYS A 137 4.28 -13.21 -11.69
C LYS A 137 3.97 -11.76 -12.02
N ILE A 138 5.02 -10.96 -12.24
CA ILE A 138 4.94 -9.58 -12.73
C ILE A 138 5.42 -9.59 -14.17
N PHE A 139 4.48 -9.54 -15.10
CA PHE A 139 4.75 -9.57 -16.54
C PHE A 139 4.86 -8.15 -17.10
N ASN A 140 5.97 -7.83 -17.76
CA ASN A 140 6.12 -6.57 -18.47
C ASN A 140 5.69 -6.73 -19.93
N ARG A 141 4.57 -6.12 -20.33
CA ARG A 141 4.04 -6.27 -21.69
C ARG A 141 4.95 -5.66 -22.76
N MET A 142 5.80 -4.70 -22.38
CA MET A 142 6.70 -4.01 -23.31
C MET A 142 7.94 -4.86 -23.63
N THR A 143 8.44 -5.63 -22.66
CA THR A 143 9.68 -6.41 -22.80
C THR A 143 9.45 -7.92 -22.94
N GLY A 144 8.27 -8.41 -22.53
CA GLY A 144 7.97 -9.83 -22.43
C GLY A 144 8.58 -10.52 -21.20
N GLU A 145 9.26 -9.77 -20.32
CA GLU A 145 9.94 -10.31 -19.14
C GLU A 145 8.95 -10.62 -18.01
N VAL A 146 9.22 -11.69 -17.25
CA VAL A 146 8.52 -12.01 -16.00
C VAL A 146 9.48 -11.86 -14.83
N THR A 147 9.10 -11.01 -13.88
CA THR A 147 9.84 -10.75 -12.65
C THR A 147 8.96 -11.05 -11.43
N TYR A 148 9.53 -10.93 -10.21
CA TYR A 148 8.87 -11.22 -8.95
C TYR A 148 9.34 -10.24 -7.86
N GLY A 149 8.50 -10.00 -6.86
CA GLY A 149 8.90 -9.32 -5.63
C GLY A 149 9.13 -7.80 -5.71
N ARG A 150 9.23 -7.22 -6.92
CA ARG A 150 9.52 -5.79 -7.11
C ARG A 150 8.79 -5.21 -8.31
N ILE A 151 8.14 -4.06 -8.12
CA ILE A 151 7.58 -3.23 -9.19
C ILE A 151 8.51 -2.04 -9.43
N PRO A 152 9.12 -1.91 -10.63
CA PRO A 152 10.05 -0.81 -10.91
C PRO A 152 9.37 0.56 -10.90
N SER A 153 10.12 1.62 -10.61
CA SER A 153 9.60 2.99 -10.53
C SER A 153 8.79 3.42 -11.76
N GLY A 154 7.74 4.19 -11.51
CA GLY A 154 6.88 4.74 -12.56
C GLY A 154 6.03 3.69 -13.29
N SER A 155 6.01 2.44 -12.84
CA SER A 155 5.22 1.39 -13.49
C SER A 155 3.73 1.62 -13.31
N VAL A 156 2.97 1.45 -14.38
CA VAL A 156 1.51 1.35 -14.36
C VAL A 156 1.15 -0.13 -14.47
N VAL A 157 0.46 -0.65 -13.46
CA VAL A 157 0.23 -2.08 -13.28
C VAL A 157 -1.26 -2.38 -13.20
N VAL A 158 -1.70 -3.38 -13.96
CA VAL A 158 -3.08 -3.88 -13.93
C VAL A 158 -3.10 -5.37 -13.64
N SER A 159 -4.25 -5.91 -13.27
CA SER A 159 -4.46 -7.35 -13.19
C SER A 159 -4.55 -7.95 -14.59
N GLY A 160 -4.01 -9.15 -14.75
CA GLY A 160 -4.07 -9.87 -16.02
C GLY A 160 -3.85 -11.36 -15.81
N ASN A 161 -3.69 -12.08 -16.92
CA ASN A 161 -3.39 -13.49 -16.90
C ASN A 161 -2.35 -13.84 -17.97
N LEU A 162 -1.53 -14.85 -17.69
CA LEU A 162 -0.68 -15.49 -18.68
C LEU A 162 -1.31 -16.81 -19.13
N PRO A 163 -1.41 -17.09 -20.44
CA PRO A 163 -1.97 -18.34 -20.93
C PRO A 163 -1.05 -19.52 -20.60
N SER A 164 -1.65 -20.70 -20.39
CA SER A 164 -0.93 -21.96 -20.33
C SER A 164 -0.29 -22.28 -21.67
N SER A 165 0.79 -23.08 -21.67
CA SER A 165 1.46 -23.49 -22.91
C SER A 165 0.56 -24.29 -23.87
N ASP A 166 -0.48 -24.94 -23.33
CA ASP A 166 -1.49 -25.67 -24.11
C ASP A 166 -2.76 -24.84 -24.42
N GLY A 167 -2.78 -23.56 -24.01
CA GLY A 167 -3.87 -22.61 -24.29
C GLY A 167 -5.21 -22.90 -23.60
N LYS A 168 -5.30 -23.91 -22.73
CA LYS A 168 -6.57 -24.34 -22.11
C LYS A 168 -7.02 -23.46 -20.96
N TYR A 169 -6.08 -22.81 -20.28
CA TYR A 169 -6.36 -21.97 -19.14
C TYR A 169 -5.39 -20.80 -19.11
N SER A 170 -5.62 -19.88 -18.19
CA SER A 170 -4.67 -18.82 -17.89
C SER A 170 -4.57 -18.68 -16.38
N LEU A 171 -3.41 -18.24 -15.91
CA LEU A 171 -3.15 -18.02 -14.49
C LEU A 171 -2.90 -16.54 -14.25
N TYR A 172 -3.35 -16.09 -13.08
CA TYR A 172 -3.23 -14.71 -12.65
C TYR A 172 -1.78 -14.21 -12.70
N CYS A 173 -1.62 -12.95 -13.11
CA CYS A 173 -0.38 -12.19 -12.99
C CYS A 173 -0.69 -10.70 -12.83
N ALA A 174 0.27 -9.96 -12.29
CA ALA A 174 0.30 -8.50 -12.42
C ALA A 174 0.97 -8.15 -13.74
N VAL A 175 0.41 -7.20 -14.49
CA VAL A 175 0.93 -6.79 -15.80
C VAL A 175 1.36 -5.33 -15.75
N ILE A 176 2.64 -5.07 -15.98
CA ILE A 176 3.16 -3.73 -16.25
C ILE A 176 2.76 -3.37 -17.69
N ILE A 177 1.88 -2.38 -17.84
CA ILE A 177 1.36 -1.95 -19.13
C ILE A 177 2.12 -0.76 -19.72
N LYS A 178 2.75 0.05 -18.87
CA LYS A 178 3.66 1.13 -19.27
C LYS A 178 4.50 1.58 -18.08
N GLN A 179 5.53 2.35 -18.38
CA GLN A 179 6.34 3.05 -17.38
C GLN A 179 6.33 4.54 -17.72
N VAL A 180 6.03 5.37 -16.72
CA VAL A 180 5.96 6.83 -16.87
C VAL A 180 7.02 7.50 -16.02
N ASP A 181 7.58 8.59 -16.54
CA ASP A 181 8.47 9.45 -15.76
C ASP A 181 7.65 10.38 -14.83
N GLU A 182 8.35 10.98 -13.88
CA GLU A 182 7.76 11.90 -12.88
C GLU A 182 7.07 13.11 -13.54
N ARG A 183 7.61 13.58 -14.66
CA ARG A 183 7.08 14.74 -15.39
C ARG A 183 5.75 14.43 -16.09
N THR A 184 5.62 13.24 -16.65
CA THR A 184 4.40 12.75 -17.29
C THR A 184 3.36 12.49 -16.21
N ARG A 185 3.77 11.83 -15.12
CA ARG A 185 2.88 11.51 -14.00
C ARG A 185 2.26 12.74 -13.32
N SER A 186 3.02 13.82 -13.14
CA SER A 186 2.50 15.05 -12.54
C SER A 186 1.48 15.79 -13.42
N LYS A 187 1.43 15.51 -14.72
CA LYS A 187 0.54 16.16 -15.69
C LYS A 187 -0.66 15.31 -16.10
N THR A 188 -0.53 13.99 -16.01
CA THR A 188 -1.53 13.04 -16.48
C THR A 188 -2.36 12.53 -15.30
N GLY A 189 -3.69 12.62 -15.42
CA GLY A 189 -4.58 12.12 -14.38
C GLY A 189 -4.45 10.60 -14.21
N ILE A 190 -4.65 10.08 -12.99
CA ILE A 190 -4.58 8.63 -12.72
C ILE A 190 -5.50 7.83 -13.65
N ASN A 191 -6.70 8.35 -13.92
CA ASN A 191 -7.66 7.71 -14.83
C ASN A 191 -7.16 7.67 -16.28
N GLU A 192 -6.37 8.64 -16.72
CA GLU A 192 -5.76 8.64 -18.06
C GLU A 192 -4.61 7.65 -18.12
N LEU A 193 -3.79 7.57 -17.06
CA LEU A 193 -2.74 6.56 -16.93
C LEU A 193 -3.30 5.13 -16.98
N LEU A 194 -4.52 4.88 -16.51
CA LEU A 194 -5.10 3.53 -16.51
C LEU A 194 -5.86 3.16 -17.79
N ARG A 195 -6.17 4.10 -18.69
CA ARG A 195 -6.98 3.85 -19.89
C ARG A 195 -6.21 3.32 -21.10
N ASP A 196 -4.91 3.66 -21.20
CA ASP A 196 -4.01 3.28 -22.33
C ASP A 196 -2.95 2.24 -21.92
#